data_AF-A0AAU3DQZ2-F1
#
_entry.id   AF-A0AAU3DQZ2-F1
#
_cell.length_a   1.000
_cell.length_b   1.000
_cell.length_c   1.000
_cell.angle_alpha   90.00
_cell.angle_beta   90.00
_cell.angle_gamma   90.00
#
_symmetry.space_group_name_H-M   'P 1'
#
loop_
_entity.id
_entity.type
_entity.pdbx_description
1 polymer ?
#
loop_
_entity_poly.entity_id
_entity_poly.type
_entity_poly.pdbx_seq_one_letter_code
_entity_poly.pdbx_strand_id
1 'polypeptide(L)' 'MTGNHLDYVDDTGFTATGDIRDGVLYHEHLVLYRES' A
#
# COMPACT_ATOMS: atom_id res chain seq x y z
N MET A 1 8.84 12.65 -9.04
CA MET A 1 8.10 11.39 -8.90
C MET A 1 7.15 11.56 -7.73
N THR A 2 5.86 11.63 -8.01
CA THR A 2 4.79 11.75 -7.00
C THR A 2 4.59 10.39 -6.37
N GLY A 3 5.13 10.14 -5.18
CA GLY A 3 5.23 8.77 -4.66
C GLY A 3 4.07 8.34 -3.77
N ASN A 4 2.82 8.59 -4.14
CA ASN A 4 1.69 8.01 -3.40
C ASN A 4 1.53 6.50 -3.72
N HIS A 5 2.21 6.00 -4.75
CA HIS A 5 2.21 4.58 -5.10
C HIS A 5 3.20 3.79 -4.23
N LEU A 6 2.79 2.61 -3.77
CA LEU A 6 3.55 1.67 -2.96
C LEU A 6 3.73 0.37 -3.74
N ASP A 7 4.97 -0.08 -3.85
CA ASP A 7 5.35 -1.42 -4.27
C ASP A 7 6.09 -2.11 -3.11
N TYR A 8 5.57 -3.24 -2.64
CA TYR A 8 6.17 -4.04 -1.58
C TYR A 8 6.46 -5.45 -2.09
N VAL A 9 7.64 -5.97 -1.75
CA VAL A 9 8.08 -7.32 -2.06
C VAL A 9 8.88 -7.84 -0.85
N ASP A 10 8.60 -9.06 -0.40
CA ASP A 10 9.41 -9.74 0.62
C ASP A 10 10.05 -11.04 0.10
N ASP A 11 10.88 -11.66 0.95
CA ASP A 11 11.67 -12.85 0.66
C ASP A 11 10.86 -14.15 0.66
N THR A 12 9.61 -14.13 1.14
CA THR A 12 8.68 -15.27 1.07
C THR A 12 7.97 -15.36 -0.28
N GLY A 13 8.11 -14.32 -1.12
CA GLY A 13 7.43 -14.20 -2.41
C GLY A 13 6.08 -13.47 -2.30
N PHE A 14 5.81 -12.81 -1.18
CA PHE A 14 4.63 -11.93 -1.08
C PHE A 14 4.92 -10.59 -1.76
N THR A 15 3.96 -10.12 -2.56
CA THR A 15 4.01 -8.83 -3.24
C THR A 15 2.72 -8.06 -3.02
N ALA A 16 2.81 -6.75 -2.79
CA ALA A 16 1.64 -5.88 -2.67
C ALA A 16 1.88 -4.55 -3.39
N THR A 17 0.83 -4.04 -4.04
CA THR A 17 0.82 -2.74 -4.72
C THR A 17 -0.28 -1.86 -4.15
N GLY A 18 -0.13 -0.55 -4.09
CA GLY A 18 -1.23 0.29 -3.61
C GLY A 18 -0.97 1.76 -3.73
N ASP A 19 -1.96 2.57 -3.37
CA ASP A 19 -1.82 4.03 -3.30
C ASP A 19 -2.16 4.54 -1.90
N ILE A 20 -1.33 5.45 -1.38
CA ILE A 20 -1.60 6.24 -0.19
C ILE A 20 -2.31 7.52 -0.61
N ARG A 21 -3.55 7.69 -0.15
CA ARG A 21 -4.36 8.90 -0.37
C ARG A 21 -4.79 9.42 0.99
N ASP A 22 -4.35 10.63 1.33
CA ASP A 22 -4.64 11.28 2.62
C ASP A 22 -4.33 10.40 3.86
N GLY A 23 -3.27 9.59 3.77
CA GLY A 23 -2.85 8.67 4.84
C GLY A 23 -3.61 7.34 4.91
N VAL A 24 -4.51 7.07 3.97
CA VAL A 24 -5.24 5.80 3.80
C VAL A 24 -4.60 4.99 2.68
N LEU A 25 -4.35 3.70 2.92
CA LEU A 25 -3.82 2.79 1.91
C LEU A 25 -4.95 2.10 1.15
N TYR A 26 -4.96 2.28 -0.16
CA TYR A 26 -5.81 1.57 -1.10
C TYR A 26 -4.99 0.47 -1.76
N HIS A 27 -5.28 -0.78 -1.42
CA HIS A 27 -4.62 -1.96 -1.98
C HIS A 27 -5.69 -2.88 -2.56
N GLU A 28 -5.76 -2.98 -3.88
CA GLU A 28 -6.78 -3.79 -4.58
C GLU A 28 -8.21 -3.46 -4.07
N HIS A 29 -8.92 -4.44 -3.51
CA HIS A 29 -10.26 -4.28 -2.93
C HIS A 29 -10.27 -3.90 -1.44
N LEU A 30 -9.10 -3.60 -0.86
CA LEU A 30 -8.94 -3.27 0.56
C LEU A 30 -8.68 -1.77 0.76
N VAL A 31 -9.29 -1.24 1.82
CA VAL A 31 -9.05 0.11 2.34
C VAL A 31 -8.53 -0.03 3.76
N LEU A 32 -7.26 0.33 3.96
CA LEU A 32 -6.51 0.07 5.19
C LEU A 32 -6.20 1.39 5.90
N TYR A 33 -6.51 1.45 7.18
CA TYR A 33 -6.20 2.56 8.07
C TYR A 33 -5.01 2.21 8.95
N ARG A 34 -4.15 3.20 9.23
CA ARG A 34 -3.06 3.04 10.18
C ARG A 34 -3.64 2.83 11.59
N GLU A 35 -3.13 1.84 12.31
CA GLU A 35 -3.41 1.65 13.73
C GLU A 35 -2.91 2.88 14.55
N SER A 36 -3.58 3.19 15.66
CA SER A 36 -3.25 4.35 16.52
C SER A 36 -2.25 4.00 17.62
#